data_AF-S4RJK9-F1
#
_entry.id   AF-S4RJK9-F1
#
_cell.length_a   1.000
_cell.length_b   1.000
_cell.length_c   1.000
_cell.angle_alpha   90.00
_cell.angle_beta   90.00
_cell.angle_gamma   90.00
#
_symmetry.space_group_name_H-M   'P 1'
#
loop_
_entity.id
_entity.type
_entity.pdbx_description
1 polymer ?
#
loop_
_entity_poly.entity_id
_entity_poly.type
_entity_poly.pdbx_seq_one_letter_code
_entity_poly.pdbx_strand_id
1 'polypeptide(L)'
;RACTGTKERGTIDGFNNTVLERLPKSMHLIIVESVLMAVAFLAMMMMLLLCGAAYRPTEEIDLRSIGWGNIFQLPFKHMRDYRLRLLLPFFIYSGFEILFVCTGFTLSYGVCSLGLESMGTVLMAYGVAAGLGSLLSLGQLRAPRCACLYAGAALHLVLIVALYAWAPTPRDLSQRYFVYTVAVLWGLGSGLNKTGLSILLGMLYEDKDRQDFIFTLYHWWQAVAIFITYLWT
;
A
#
# COMPACT_ATOMS: atom_id res chain seq x y z
N ARG A 1 -7.54 -21.87 -20.64
CA ARG A 1 -6.42 -21.24 -21.38
C ARG A 1 -5.48 -20.70 -20.33
N ALA A 2 -4.16 -20.86 -20.51
CA ALA A 2 -3.18 -20.54 -19.48
C ALA A 2 -3.21 -19.04 -19.15
N CYS A 3 -3.30 -18.70 -17.86
CA CYS A 3 -2.90 -17.38 -17.38
C CYS A 3 -1.47 -17.12 -17.87
N THR A 4 -1.23 -15.97 -18.48
CA THR A 4 0.07 -15.65 -19.09
C THR A 4 0.43 -14.26 -18.67
N GLY A 5 1.09 -14.10 -17.52
CA GLY A 5 1.31 -12.81 -16.83
C GLY A 5 1.46 -11.59 -17.75
N THR A 6 2.39 -11.63 -18.71
CA THR A 6 2.66 -10.51 -19.65
C THR A 6 1.72 -10.40 -20.86
N LYS A 7 0.94 -11.43 -21.16
CA LYS A 7 -0.01 -11.50 -22.28
C LYS A 7 -1.48 -11.44 -21.83
N GLU A 8 -1.75 -11.21 -20.56
CA GLU A 8 -3.12 -11.10 -20.03
C GLU A 8 -3.81 -9.84 -20.57
N ARG A 9 -5.10 -9.98 -20.93
CA ARG A 9 -5.98 -8.87 -21.30
C ARG A 9 -7.08 -8.75 -20.25
N GLY A 10 -6.78 -8.10 -19.12
CA GLY A 10 -7.71 -7.93 -18.00
C GLY A 10 -7.26 -8.67 -16.74
N THR A 11 -8.03 -8.52 -15.66
CA THR A 11 -7.62 -8.95 -14.31
C THR A 11 -7.72 -10.47 -14.09
N ILE A 12 -8.69 -11.14 -14.72
CA ILE A 12 -8.88 -12.60 -14.59
C ILE A 12 -9.52 -13.15 -15.89
N ASP A 13 -8.71 -13.42 -16.91
CA ASP A 13 -9.20 -14.05 -18.15
C ASP A 13 -9.06 -15.58 -18.08
N GLY A 14 -10.19 -16.30 -18.09
CA GLY A 14 -10.22 -17.77 -18.25
C GLY A 14 -10.25 -18.60 -16.97
N PHE A 15 -10.68 -18.03 -15.84
CA PHE A 15 -10.96 -18.80 -14.62
C PHE A 15 -12.27 -19.58 -14.73
N ASN A 16 -12.37 -20.70 -14.01
CA ASN A 16 -13.61 -21.47 -13.94
C ASN A 16 -14.64 -20.71 -13.08
N ASN A 17 -15.92 -20.77 -13.46
CA ASN A 17 -17.00 -20.05 -12.76
C ASN A 17 -17.20 -20.53 -11.31
N THR A 18 -16.73 -21.74 -10.99
CA THR A 18 -16.78 -22.33 -9.65
C THR A 18 -15.38 -22.67 -9.16
N VAL A 19 -14.96 -22.01 -8.08
CA VAL A 19 -13.66 -22.22 -7.44
C VAL A 19 -13.76 -23.11 -6.19
N LEU A 20 -14.95 -23.13 -5.56
CA LEU A 20 -15.20 -23.90 -4.36
C LEU A 20 -15.52 -25.36 -4.70
N GLU A 21 -14.75 -26.29 -4.16
CA GLU A 21 -15.04 -27.72 -4.26
C GLU A 21 -16.24 -28.14 -3.39
N ARG A 22 -16.47 -27.42 -2.28
CA ARG A 22 -17.61 -27.63 -1.36
C ARG A 22 -18.10 -26.29 -0.83
N LEU A 23 -19.42 -26.19 -0.63
CA LEU A 23 -19.97 -25.00 0.04
C LEU A 23 -19.46 -24.91 1.48
N PRO A 24 -18.98 -23.73 1.91
CA PRO A 24 -18.58 -23.53 3.29
C PRO A 24 -19.81 -23.65 4.21
N LYS A 25 -19.64 -24.32 5.36
CA LYS A 25 -20.70 -24.39 6.36
C LYS A 25 -20.91 -23.00 6.95
N SER A 26 -22.16 -22.55 7.03
CA SER A 26 -22.53 -21.25 7.61
C SER A 26 -21.95 -21.03 9.01
N MET A 27 -21.88 -22.08 9.83
CA MET A 27 -21.31 -22.01 11.17
C MET A 27 -19.84 -21.56 11.16
N HIS A 28 -19.01 -22.06 10.23
CA HIS A 28 -17.60 -21.64 10.16
C HIS A 28 -17.47 -20.19 9.71
N LEU A 29 -18.32 -19.74 8.78
CA LEU A 29 -18.34 -18.34 8.33
C LEU A 29 -18.68 -17.40 9.49
N ILE A 30 -19.75 -17.72 10.25
CA ILE A 30 -20.17 -16.94 11.42
C ILE A 30 -19.07 -16.90 12.50
N ILE A 31 -18.38 -18.02 12.73
CA ILE A 31 -17.26 -18.07 13.69
C ILE A 31 -16.13 -17.12 13.24
N VAL A 32 -15.74 -17.13 11.97
CA VAL A 32 -14.65 -16.25 11.49
C VAL A 32 -15.08 -14.79 11.52
N GLU A 33 -16.29 -14.47 11.07
CA GLU A 33 -16.83 -13.10 11.09
C GLU A 33 -16.96 -12.55 12.52
N SER A 34 -17.46 -13.37 13.46
CA SER A 34 -17.57 -12.97 14.88
C SER A 34 -16.20 -12.76 15.53
N VAL A 35 -15.20 -13.59 15.22
CA VAL A 35 -13.82 -13.40 15.70
C VAL A 35 -13.23 -12.11 15.12
N LEU A 36 -13.42 -11.83 13.83
CA LEU A 36 -12.96 -10.58 13.20
C LEU A 36 -13.61 -9.35 13.85
N MET A 37 -14.92 -9.40 14.12
CA MET A 37 -15.65 -8.34 14.80
C MET A 37 -15.16 -8.14 16.25
N ALA A 38 -14.89 -9.23 16.97
CA ALA A 38 -14.35 -9.18 18.33
C ALA A 38 -12.95 -8.53 18.36
N VAL A 39 -12.07 -8.89 17.41
CA VAL A 39 -10.73 -8.26 17.28
C VAL A 39 -10.85 -6.78 16.91
N ALA A 40 -11.77 -6.40 16.03
CA ALA A 40 -12.01 -5.00 15.69
C ALA A 40 -12.49 -4.19 16.92
N PHE A 41 -13.40 -4.75 17.71
CA PHE A 41 -13.87 -4.13 18.95
C PHE A 41 -12.75 -4.01 19.99
N LEU A 42 -11.92 -5.04 20.14
CA LEU A 42 -10.74 -4.99 21.02
C LEU A 42 -9.77 -3.89 20.58
N ALA A 43 -9.51 -3.75 19.28
CA ALA A 43 -8.64 -2.70 18.74
C ALA A 43 -9.20 -1.29 19.02
N MET A 44 -10.51 -1.08 18.87
CA MET A 44 -11.15 0.20 19.24
C MET A 44 -11.03 0.47 20.75
N MET A 45 -11.24 -0.53 21.58
CA MET A 45 -11.12 -0.38 23.04
C MET A 45 -9.68 -0.07 23.45
N MET A 46 -8.70 -0.75 22.85
CA MET A 46 -7.28 -0.45 23.05
C MET A 46 -6.96 0.98 22.65
N MET A 47 -7.43 1.45 21.49
CA MET A 47 -7.22 2.83 21.07
C MET A 47 -7.83 3.83 22.08
N LEU A 48 -9.06 3.61 22.55
CA LEU A 48 -9.70 4.49 23.52
C LEU A 48 -9.00 4.52 24.89
N LEU A 49 -8.48 3.37 25.33
CA LEU A 49 -7.83 3.24 26.64
C LEU A 49 -6.37 3.68 26.63
N LEU A 50 -5.62 3.41 25.54
CA LEU A 50 -4.18 3.71 25.45
C LEU A 50 -3.90 5.06 24.79
N CYS A 51 -4.68 5.48 23.79
CA CYS A 51 -4.52 6.80 23.19
C CYS A 51 -5.32 7.83 23.99
N GLY A 52 -4.64 8.49 24.94
CA GLY A 52 -5.21 9.62 25.65
C GLY A 52 -5.52 10.82 24.74
N ALA A 53 -6.04 11.91 25.32
CA ALA A 53 -6.31 13.14 24.59
C ALA A 53 -5.00 13.76 24.05
N ALA A 54 -4.75 13.60 22.76
CA ALA A 54 -3.63 14.22 22.06
C ALA A 54 -3.95 15.65 21.57
N TYR A 55 -5.19 16.11 21.70
CA TYR A 55 -5.59 17.47 21.32
C TYR A 55 -5.28 18.45 22.46
N ARG A 56 -4.72 19.61 22.10
CA ARG A 56 -4.50 20.72 23.03
C ARG A 56 -5.62 21.75 22.84
N PRO A 57 -6.41 22.06 23.89
CA PRO A 57 -7.54 22.99 23.77
C PRO A 57 -7.14 24.38 23.23
N THR A 58 -5.93 24.84 23.54
CA THR A 58 -5.41 26.11 23.02
C THR A 58 -5.18 26.07 21.51
N GLU A 59 -4.69 24.94 20.98
CA GLU A 59 -4.46 24.76 19.53
C GLU A 59 -5.79 24.60 18.77
N GLU A 60 -6.81 24.02 19.39
CA GLU A 60 -8.15 23.90 18.79
C GLU A 60 -8.80 25.29 18.56
N ILE A 61 -8.65 26.20 19.52
CA ILE A 61 -9.18 27.56 19.41
C ILE A 61 -8.48 28.31 18.27
N ASP A 62 -7.17 28.15 18.14
CA ASP A 62 -6.38 28.74 17.06
C ASP A 62 -6.80 28.17 15.70
N LEU A 63 -6.94 26.85 15.56
CA LEU A 63 -7.43 26.21 14.32
C LEU A 63 -8.84 26.68 13.93
N ARG A 64 -9.73 26.86 14.91
CA ARG A 64 -11.10 27.34 14.67
C ARG A 64 -11.15 28.80 14.22
N SER A 65 -10.17 29.60 14.61
CA SER A 65 -10.07 31.02 14.24
C SER A 65 -9.78 31.25 12.75
N ILE A 66 -9.22 30.25 12.04
CA ILE A 66 -8.87 30.31 10.60
C ILE A 66 -10.12 30.53 9.72
N GLY A 67 -11.28 30.08 10.19
CA GLY A 67 -12.57 30.22 9.51
C GLY A 67 -12.80 29.18 8.39
N TRP A 68 -14.02 28.65 8.34
CA TRP A 68 -14.41 27.54 7.46
C TRP A 68 -14.15 27.78 5.97
N GLY A 69 -14.39 28.99 5.47
CA GLY A 69 -14.17 29.32 4.05
C GLY A 69 -12.70 29.24 3.63
N ASN A 70 -11.78 29.62 4.53
CA ASN A 70 -10.35 29.57 4.25
C ASN A 70 -9.83 28.13 4.31
N ILE A 71 -10.35 27.31 5.25
CA ILE A 71 -9.98 25.89 5.39
C ILE A 71 -10.16 25.12 4.07
N PHE A 72 -11.25 25.37 3.32
CA PHE A 72 -11.46 24.72 2.02
C PHE A 72 -10.48 25.18 0.94
N GLN A 73 -9.99 26.41 0.99
CA GLN A 73 -9.08 26.97 -0.01
C GLN A 73 -7.61 26.64 0.27
N LEU A 74 -7.26 26.42 1.55
CA LEU A 74 -5.89 26.20 1.99
C LEU A 74 -5.21 24.98 1.32
N PRO A 75 -5.82 23.80 1.15
CA PRO A 75 -5.21 22.69 0.44
C PRO A 75 -4.85 23.04 -1.02
N PHE A 76 -5.76 23.70 -1.74
CA PHE A 76 -5.53 24.13 -3.13
C PHE A 76 -4.46 25.20 -3.24
N LYS A 77 -4.33 26.06 -2.23
CA LYS A 77 -3.24 27.03 -2.14
C LYS A 77 -1.89 26.34 -1.94
N HIS A 78 -1.81 25.36 -1.03
CA HIS A 78 -0.60 24.57 -0.76
C HIS A 78 -0.18 23.69 -1.93
N MET A 79 -1.12 23.21 -2.75
CA MET A 79 -0.82 22.50 -4.01
C MET A 79 0.06 23.31 -4.99
N ARG A 80 0.12 24.64 -4.84
CA ARG A 80 0.99 25.50 -5.65
C ARG A 80 2.47 25.46 -5.21
N ASP A 81 2.77 24.94 -4.03
CA ASP A 81 4.13 24.80 -3.55
C ASP A 81 4.94 23.91 -4.50
N TYR A 82 6.14 24.35 -4.83
CA TYR A 82 6.98 23.63 -5.80
C TYR A 82 7.32 22.22 -5.29
N ARG A 83 7.58 22.08 -3.98
CA ARG A 83 7.97 20.80 -3.35
C ARG A 83 6.87 19.75 -3.47
N LEU A 84 5.62 20.15 -3.19
CA LEU A 84 4.43 19.29 -3.33
C LEU A 84 4.23 18.85 -4.78
N ARG A 85 4.43 19.74 -5.75
CA ARG A 85 4.36 19.39 -7.17
C ARG A 85 5.41 18.37 -7.61
N LEU A 86 6.62 18.44 -7.05
CA LEU A 86 7.66 17.43 -7.30
C LEU A 86 7.35 16.08 -6.62
N LEU A 87 6.67 16.09 -5.46
CA LEU A 87 6.31 14.87 -4.72
C LEU A 87 5.01 14.22 -5.23
N LEU A 88 4.16 14.96 -5.93
CA LEU A 88 2.89 14.49 -6.44
C LEU A 88 2.99 13.25 -7.35
N PRO A 89 3.94 13.16 -8.30
CA PRO A 89 4.18 11.92 -9.05
C PRO A 89 4.52 10.73 -8.15
N PHE A 90 5.22 10.97 -7.04
CA PHE A 90 5.58 9.94 -6.08
C PHE A 90 4.36 9.46 -5.27
N PHE A 91 3.42 10.36 -4.94
CA PHE A 91 2.16 9.98 -4.29
C PHE A 91 1.31 9.08 -5.18
N ILE A 92 1.24 9.43 -6.47
CA ILE A 92 0.53 8.63 -7.48
C ILE A 92 1.20 7.25 -7.62
N TYR A 93 2.53 7.23 -7.73
CA TYR A 93 3.31 5.99 -7.76
C TYR A 93 3.08 5.10 -6.53
N SER A 94 3.03 5.66 -5.32
CA SER A 94 2.71 4.91 -4.08
C SER A 94 1.31 4.28 -4.10
N GLY A 95 0.34 4.93 -4.76
CA GLY A 95 -1.00 4.36 -4.99
C GLY A 95 -0.99 3.24 -6.03
N PHE A 96 -0.23 3.41 -7.11
CA PHE A 96 -0.09 2.38 -8.14
C PHE A 96 0.66 1.15 -7.64
N GLU A 97 1.74 1.31 -6.88
CA GLU A 97 2.52 0.17 -6.37
C GLU A 97 1.66 -0.74 -5.48
N ILE A 98 0.82 -0.16 -4.62
CA ILE A 98 0.06 -0.95 -3.65
C ILE A 98 -1.06 -1.73 -4.32
N LEU A 99 -1.73 -1.12 -5.29
CA LEU A 99 -2.77 -1.81 -6.04
C LEU A 99 -2.17 -2.84 -6.99
N PHE A 100 -1.02 -2.54 -7.61
CA PHE A 100 -0.27 -3.51 -8.40
C PHE A 100 0.05 -4.77 -7.60
N VAL A 101 0.51 -4.68 -6.35
CA VAL A 101 0.75 -5.89 -5.53
C VAL A 101 -0.55 -6.61 -5.19
N CYS A 102 -1.55 -5.88 -4.70
CA CYS A 102 -2.79 -6.46 -4.19
C CYS A 102 -3.60 -7.19 -5.28
N THR A 103 -3.66 -6.62 -6.49
CA THR A 103 -4.44 -7.18 -7.60
C THR A 103 -3.55 -7.69 -8.71
N GLY A 104 -2.77 -6.83 -9.38
CA GLY A 104 -2.00 -7.19 -10.58
C GLY A 104 -1.02 -8.36 -10.38
N PHE A 105 -0.10 -8.24 -9.43
CA PHE A 105 0.89 -9.27 -9.12
C PHE A 105 0.23 -10.51 -8.54
N THR A 106 -0.63 -10.33 -7.54
CA THR A 106 -1.22 -11.45 -6.82
C THR A 106 -2.16 -12.28 -7.70
N LEU A 107 -3.00 -11.65 -8.52
CA LEU A 107 -3.95 -12.34 -9.40
C LEU A 107 -3.29 -12.82 -10.70
N SER A 108 -2.49 -12.00 -11.39
CA SER A 108 -1.94 -12.39 -12.69
C SER A 108 -0.68 -13.26 -12.59
N TYR A 109 0.18 -13.08 -11.57
CA TYR A 109 1.41 -13.85 -11.40
C TYR A 109 1.30 -14.90 -10.28
N GLY A 110 0.73 -14.51 -9.14
CA GLY A 110 0.55 -15.38 -7.97
C GLY A 110 -0.41 -16.54 -8.27
N VAL A 111 -1.64 -16.25 -8.68
CA VAL A 111 -2.65 -17.28 -8.96
C VAL A 111 -2.27 -18.14 -10.17
N CYS A 112 -1.62 -17.57 -11.19
CA CYS A 112 -1.14 -18.30 -12.37
C CYS A 112 -0.18 -19.46 -12.00
N SER A 113 0.78 -19.17 -11.12
CA SER A 113 1.86 -20.11 -10.77
C SER A 113 1.49 -21.02 -9.60
N LEU A 114 0.86 -20.46 -8.56
CA LEU A 114 0.65 -21.12 -7.26
C LEU A 114 -0.81 -21.47 -6.96
N GLY A 115 -1.76 -20.95 -7.75
CA GLY A 115 -3.19 -21.07 -7.49
C GLY A 115 -3.71 -20.14 -6.39
N LEU A 116 -5.03 -20.13 -6.21
CA LEU A 116 -5.72 -19.26 -5.26
C LEU A 116 -5.37 -19.58 -3.80
N GLU A 117 -5.06 -20.84 -3.49
CA GLU A 117 -4.75 -21.32 -2.13
C GLU A 117 -3.52 -20.62 -1.52
N SER A 118 -2.53 -20.31 -2.36
CA SER A 118 -1.28 -19.68 -1.90
C SER A 118 -1.37 -18.15 -1.85
N MET A 119 -2.47 -17.54 -2.31
CA MET A 119 -2.63 -16.08 -2.42
C MET A 119 -2.39 -15.38 -1.07
N GLY A 120 -3.02 -15.89 0.00
CA GLY A 120 -2.87 -15.34 1.35
C GLY A 120 -1.43 -15.44 1.85
N THR A 121 -0.71 -16.51 1.53
CA THR A 121 0.68 -16.67 1.96
C THR A 121 1.65 -15.72 1.24
N VAL A 122 1.38 -15.40 -0.03
CA VAL A 122 2.17 -14.42 -0.80
C VAL A 122 1.97 -13.02 -0.22
N LEU A 123 0.72 -12.63 0.05
CA LEU A 123 0.40 -11.34 0.68
C LEU A 123 0.96 -11.24 2.10
N MET A 124 0.97 -12.34 2.86
CA MET A 124 1.59 -12.39 4.18
C MET A 124 3.10 -12.20 4.12
N ALA A 125 3.79 -12.85 3.17
CA ALA A 125 5.22 -12.68 2.96
C ALA A 125 5.56 -11.23 2.57
N TYR A 126 4.76 -10.62 1.68
CA TYR A 126 4.86 -9.19 1.36
C TYR A 126 4.67 -8.31 2.60
N GLY A 127 3.67 -8.58 3.44
CA GLY A 127 3.39 -7.79 4.65
C GLY A 127 4.52 -7.86 5.68
N VAL A 128 5.06 -9.05 5.93
CA VAL A 128 6.23 -9.25 6.81
C VAL A 128 7.45 -8.51 6.25
N ALA A 129 7.70 -8.63 4.95
CA ALA A 129 8.80 -7.96 4.29
C ALA A 129 8.65 -6.42 4.32
N ALA A 130 7.45 -5.89 4.18
CA ALA A 130 7.18 -4.45 4.31
C ALA A 130 7.40 -3.95 5.75
N GLY A 131 7.04 -4.75 6.75
CA GLY A 131 7.38 -4.49 8.16
C GLY A 131 8.90 -4.44 8.38
N LEU A 132 9.63 -5.41 7.85
CA LEU A 132 11.10 -5.42 7.89
C LEU A 132 11.69 -4.21 7.16
N GLY A 133 11.20 -3.88 5.96
CA GLY A 133 11.64 -2.71 5.20
C GLY A 133 11.44 -1.40 5.97
N SER A 134 10.36 -1.30 6.75
CA SER A 134 10.09 -0.17 7.64
C SER A 134 11.08 -0.10 8.82
N LEU A 135 11.51 -1.24 9.36
CA LEU A 135 12.58 -1.29 10.38
C LEU A 135 13.95 -0.94 9.80
N LEU A 136 14.23 -1.37 8.57
CA LEU A 136 15.47 -1.02 7.88
C LEU A 136 15.58 0.49 7.66
N SER A 137 14.49 1.16 7.26
CA SER A 137 14.51 2.62 7.06
C SER A 137 14.78 3.38 8.36
N LEU A 138 14.28 2.88 9.50
CA LEU A 138 14.61 3.38 10.84
C LEU A 138 16.10 3.16 11.17
N GLY A 139 16.67 2.00 10.84
CA GLY A 139 18.10 1.73 11.04
C GLY A 139 19.02 2.59 10.17
N GLN A 140 18.51 3.12 9.06
CA GLN A 140 19.25 3.90 8.08
C GLN A 140 19.31 5.41 8.38
N LEU A 141 19.12 5.81 9.65
CA LEU A 141 19.23 7.19 10.14
C LEU A 141 20.56 7.90 9.77
N ARG A 142 21.63 7.14 9.52
CA ARG A 142 22.95 7.66 9.13
C ARG A 142 23.11 7.90 7.63
N ALA A 143 22.22 7.39 6.79
CA ALA A 143 22.28 7.60 5.35
C ALA A 143 21.56 8.90 4.95
N PRO A 144 21.90 9.48 3.78
CA PRO A 144 21.14 10.59 3.25
C PRO A 144 19.67 10.18 3.07
N ARG A 145 18.75 11.00 3.57
CA ARG A 145 17.31 10.66 3.73
C ARG A 145 16.62 10.28 2.43
N CYS A 146 17.04 10.88 1.31
CA CYS A 146 16.53 10.54 -0.01
C CYS A 146 17.03 9.18 -0.52
N ALA A 147 18.11 8.62 0.06
CA ALA A 147 18.65 7.33 -0.36
C ALA A 147 17.67 6.18 -0.13
N CYS A 148 16.91 6.19 0.97
CA CYS A 148 15.89 5.16 1.22
C CYS A 148 14.80 5.19 0.15
N LEU A 149 14.37 6.39 -0.25
CA LEU A 149 13.34 6.60 -1.27
C LEU A 149 13.84 6.19 -2.67
N TYR A 150 15.06 6.58 -3.03
CA TYR A 150 15.65 6.17 -4.30
C TYR A 150 15.95 4.67 -4.34
N ALA A 151 16.37 4.07 -3.22
CA ALA A 151 16.64 2.64 -3.14
C ALA A 151 15.37 1.81 -3.33
N GLY A 152 14.25 2.19 -2.68
CA GLY A 152 12.98 1.50 -2.85
C GLY A 152 12.42 1.66 -4.27
N ALA A 153 12.52 2.85 -4.87
CA ALA A 153 12.12 3.07 -6.27
C ALA A 153 12.99 2.30 -7.26
N ALA A 154 14.31 2.27 -7.07
CA ALA A 154 15.23 1.48 -7.89
C ALA A 154 14.94 -0.02 -7.78
N LEU A 155 14.64 -0.51 -6.58
CA LEU A 155 14.26 -1.90 -6.36
C LEU A 155 12.99 -2.26 -7.13
N HIS A 156 11.94 -1.43 -7.04
CA HIS A 156 10.72 -1.65 -7.82
C HIS A 156 10.97 -1.58 -9.32
N LEU A 157 11.82 -0.66 -9.80
CA LEU A 157 12.17 -0.59 -11.23
C LEU A 157 12.82 -1.88 -11.73
N VAL A 158 13.78 -2.42 -10.97
CA VAL A 158 14.44 -3.71 -11.29
C VAL A 158 13.41 -4.84 -11.32
N LEU A 159 12.49 -4.87 -10.35
CA LEU A 159 11.43 -5.88 -10.29
C LEU A 159 10.44 -5.75 -11.45
N ILE A 160 10.07 -4.54 -11.86
CA ILE A 160 9.20 -4.30 -13.02
C ILE A 160 9.88 -4.82 -14.29
N VAL A 161 11.16 -4.54 -14.49
CA VAL A 161 11.92 -5.06 -15.64
C VAL A 161 11.98 -6.59 -15.61
N ALA A 162 12.20 -7.18 -14.43
CA ALA A 162 12.20 -8.62 -14.26
C ALA A 162 10.83 -9.24 -14.56
N LEU A 163 9.73 -8.65 -14.07
CA LEU A 163 8.36 -9.08 -14.34
C LEU A 163 7.95 -8.87 -15.80
N TYR A 164 8.51 -7.88 -16.49
CA TYR A 164 8.28 -7.67 -17.91
C TYR A 164 9.00 -8.72 -18.77
N ALA A 165 10.23 -9.07 -18.41
CA ALA A 165 11.02 -10.07 -19.13
C ALA A 165 10.56 -11.51 -18.85
N TRP A 166 9.93 -11.76 -17.69
CA TRP A 166 9.53 -13.08 -17.24
C TRP A 166 8.02 -13.30 -17.37
N ALA A 167 7.62 -14.36 -18.06
CA ALA A 167 6.24 -14.82 -18.10
C ALA A 167 6.09 -16.11 -17.27
N PRO A 168 5.18 -16.15 -16.27
CA PRO A 168 4.93 -17.36 -15.49
C PRO A 168 4.35 -18.47 -16.38
N THR A 169 4.79 -19.71 -16.17
CA THR A 169 4.14 -20.89 -16.73
C THR A 169 3.17 -21.48 -15.72
N PRO A 170 1.97 -21.91 -16.13
CA PRO A 170 0.95 -22.36 -15.21
C PRO A 170 1.37 -23.65 -14.49
N ARG A 171 1.19 -23.69 -13.15
CA ARG A 171 1.39 -24.87 -12.28
C ARG A 171 2.80 -25.47 -12.28
N ASP A 172 3.84 -24.66 -12.44
CA ASP A 172 5.21 -25.11 -12.23
C ASP A 172 5.69 -24.80 -10.80
N LEU A 173 5.92 -25.85 -10.00
CA LEU A 173 6.38 -25.75 -8.62
C LEU A 173 7.78 -25.13 -8.51
N SER A 174 8.60 -25.23 -9.56
CA SER A 174 9.96 -24.64 -9.57
C SER A 174 9.92 -23.11 -9.51
N GLN A 175 8.85 -22.49 -10.03
CA GLN A 175 8.68 -21.04 -10.11
C GLN A 175 8.15 -20.42 -8.81
N ARG A 176 7.77 -21.26 -7.83
CA ARG A 176 7.32 -20.81 -6.51
C ARG A 176 8.31 -19.86 -5.86
N TYR A 177 9.58 -20.24 -5.83
CA TYR A 177 10.62 -19.45 -5.18
C TYR A 177 10.73 -18.06 -5.81
N PHE A 178 10.65 -17.95 -7.14
CA PHE A 178 10.71 -16.68 -7.85
C PHE A 178 9.58 -15.73 -7.43
N VAL A 179 8.33 -16.23 -7.37
CA VAL A 179 7.16 -15.43 -6.98
C VAL A 179 7.27 -14.93 -5.54
N TYR A 180 7.68 -15.78 -4.58
CA TYR A 180 7.90 -15.34 -3.20
C TYR A 180 9.06 -14.35 -3.10
N THR A 181 10.16 -14.55 -3.83
CA THR A 181 11.27 -13.60 -3.85
C THR A 181 10.82 -12.24 -4.38
N VAL A 182 10.05 -12.18 -5.45
CA VAL A 182 9.48 -10.92 -5.96
C VAL A 182 8.55 -10.29 -4.92
N ALA A 183 7.66 -11.05 -4.29
CA ALA A 183 6.74 -10.55 -3.26
C ALA A 183 7.48 -9.95 -2.06
N VAL A 184 8.55 -10.60 -1.59
CA VAL A 184 9.38 -10.15 -0.48
C VAL A 184 10.18 -8.90 -0.86
N LEU A 185 10.83 -8.89 -2.02
CA LEU A 185 11.59 -7.73 -2.48
C LEU A 185 10.69 -6.52 -2.73
N TRP A 186 9.51 -6.74 -3.31
CA TRP A 186 8.51 -5.69 -3.46
C TRP A 186 8.02 -5.18 -2.11
N GLY A 187 7.78 -6.08 -1.15
CA GLY A 187 7.44 -5.70 0.23
C GLY A 187 8.50 -4.81 0.87
N LEU A 188 9.77 -5.20 0.77
CA LEU A 188 10.90 -4.40 1.27
C LEU A 188 10.94 -3.00 0.63
N GLY A 189 10.80 -2.92 -0.70
CA GLY A 189 10.78 -1.65 -1.43
C GLY A 189 9.60 -0.75 -1.04
N SER A 190 8.40 -1.32 -0.92
CA SER A 190 7.21 -0.62 -0.44
C SER A 190 7.36 -0.11 1.00
N GLY A 191 7.96 -0.91 1.88
CA GLY A 191 8.28 -0.51 3.25
C GLY A 191 9.21 0.71 3.28
N LEU A 192 10.31 0.66 2.52
CA LEU A 192 11.29 1.75 2.40
C LEU A 192 10.68 3.02 1.78
N ASN A 193 9.89 2.90 0.71
CA ASN A 193 9.26 4.03 0.04
C ASN A 193 8.23 4.71 0.93
N LYS A 194 7.31 3.95 1.55
CA LYS A 194 6.25 4.52 2.39
C LYS A 194 6.80 5.17 3.65
N THR A 195 7.73 4.50 4.35
CA THR A 195 8.36 5.11 5.53
C THR A 195 9.24 6.29 5.16
N GLY A 196 10.05 6.18 4.11
CA GLY A 196 10.89 7.27 3.62
C GLY A 196 10.09 8.51 3.22
N LEU A 197 8.95 8.32 2.55
CA LEU A 197 8.04 9.41 2.19
C LEU A 197 7.42 10.09 3.41
N SER A 198 6.92 9.31 4.37
CA SER A 198 6.35 9.85 5.61
C SER A 198 7.39 10.66 6.42
N ILE A 199 8.62 10.15 6.50
CA ILE A 199 9.74 10.87 7.15
C ILE A 199 10.06 12.16 6.39
N LEU A 200 10.15 12.11 5.06
CA LEU A 200 10.45 13.28 4.24
C LEU A 200 9.38 14.37 4.39
N LEU A 201 8.10 13.99 4.37
CA LEU A 201 6.99 14.92 4.56
C LEU A 201 7.00 15.54 5.95
N GLY A 202 7.18 14.74 7.01
CA GLY A 202 7.25 15.24 8.38
C GLY A 202 8.45 16.16 8.65
N MET A 203 9.58 15.91 7.99
CA MET A 203 10.77 16.78 8.10
C MET A 203 10.64 18.08 7.29
N LEU A 204 9.89 18.06 6.18
CA LEU A 204 9.80 19.20 5.28
C LEU A 204 8.79 20.25 5.76
N TYR A 205 7.82 19.82 6.58
CA TYR A 205 6.73 20.62 7.08
C TYR A 205 6.55 20.37 8.58
N GLU A 206 7.27 21.15 9.38
CA GLU A 206 7.25 21.07 10.84
C GLU A 206 6.02 21.78 11.47
N ASP A 207 5.40 22.71 10.72
CA ASP A 207 4.17 23.38 11.14
C ASP A 207 3.00 22.39 11.15
N LYS A 208 2.35 22.22 12.31
CA LYS A 208 1.22 21.28 12.50
C LYS A 208 0.10 21.48 11.48
N ASP A 209 -0.33 22.73 11.27
CA ASP A 209 -1.39 23.05 10.32
C ASP A 209 -1.02 22.61 8.90
N ARG A 210 0.22 22.85 8.49
CA ARG A 210 0.72 22.45 7.16
C ARG A 210 0.84 20.93 7.05
N GLN A 211 1.27 20.28 8.14
CA GLN A 211 1.43 18.83 8.18
C GLN A 211 0.10 18.13 7.91
N ASP A 212 -0.99 18.55 8.56
CA ASP A 212 -2.32 17.96 8.34
C ASP A 212 -2.79 18.11 6.88
N PHE A 213 -2.62 19.30 6.29
CA PHE A 213 -2.97 19.52 4.88
C PHE A 213 -2.15 18.64 3.93
N ILE A 214 -0.89 18.41 4.24
CA ILE A 214 0.04 17.71 3.35
C ILE A 214 -0.16 16.21 3.41
N PHE A 215 -0.38 15.65 4.61
CA PHE A 215 -0.80 14.25 4.74
C PHE A 215 -2.18 14.02 4.10
N THR A 216 -3.09 14.99 4.21
CA THR A 216 -4.39 14.93 3.51
C THR A 216 -4.21 14.89 2.00
N LEU A 217 -3.39 15.79 1.44
CA LEU A 217 -3.11 15.81 -0.01
C LEU A 217 -2.40 14.52 -0.47
N TYR A 218 -1.44 14.02 0.32
CA TYR A 218 -0.75 12.76 0.05
C TYR A 218 -1.74 11.59 -0.07
N HIS A 219 -2.59 11.39 0.95
CA HIS A 219 -3.57 10.31 0.95
C HIS A 219 -4.66 10.50 -0.11
N TRP A 220 -5.05 11.74 -0.40
CA TRP A 220 -6.01 12.05 -1.46
C TRP A 220 -5.48 11.66 -2.84
N TRP A 221 -4.24 12.05 -3.18
CA TRP A 221 -3.62 11.65 -4.45
C TRP A 221 -3.36 10.14 -4.55
N GLN A 222 -3.02 9.50 -3.42
CA GLN A 222 -2.91 8.04 -3.36
C GLN A 222 -4.27 7.37 -3.65
N ALA A 223 -5.37 7.87 -3.08
CA ALA A 223 -6.71 7.39 -3.36
C ALA A 223 -7.14 7.61 -4.82
N VAL A 224 -6.79 8.76 -5.41
CA VAL A 224 -7.01 9.03 -6.84
C VAL A 224 -6.27 8.03 -7.71
N ALA A 225 -5.02 7.70 -7.39
CA ALA A 225 -4.25 6.69 -8.13
C ALA A 225 -4.87 5.28 -8.03
N ILE A 226 -5.34 4.89 -6.84
CA ILE A 226 -6.08 3.64 -6.64
C ILE A 226 -7.36 3.64 -7.51
N PHE A 227 -8.11 4.74 -7.52
CA PHE A 227 -9.33 4.88 -8.31
C PHE A 227 -9.06 4.82 -9.82
N ILE A 228 -8.02 5.50 -10.32
CA ILE A 228 -7.63 5.46 -11.75
C ILE A 228 -7.32 4.03 -12.17
N THR A 229 -6.57 3.30 -11.35
CA THR A 229 -6.21 1.91 -11.66
C THR A 229 -7.44 1.01 -11.66
N TYR A 230 -8.36 1.22 -10.71
CA TYR A 230 -9.64 0.49 -10.67
C TYR A 230 -10.49 0.72 -11.93
N LEU A 231 -10.51 1.94 -12.47
CA LEU A 231 -11.22 2.24 -13.72
C LEU A 231 -10.61 1.56 -14.95
N TRP A 232 -9.35 1.12 -14.87
CA TRP A 232 -8.61 0.51 -15.98
C TRP A 232 -8.54 -1.02 -15.92
N THR A 233 -8.89 -1.62 -14.78
CA THR A 233 -9.03 -3.08 -14.58
C THR A 233 -10.36 -3.63 -15.04
#